data_AF-A0ABD3MGC5-F1
#
_entry.id   AF-A0ABD3MGC5-F1
#
_cell.length_a   1.000
_cell.length_b   1.000
_cell.length_c   1.000
_cell.angle_alpha   90.00
_cell.angle_beta   90.00
_cell.angle_gamma   90.00
#
_symmetry.space_group_name_H-M   'P 1'
#
loop_
_entity.id
_entity.type
_entity.pdbx_description
1 polymer ?
#
loop_
_entity_poly.entity_id
_entity_poly.type
_entity_poly.pdbx_seq_one_letter_code
_entity_poly.pdbx_strand_id
1 'polypeptide(L)'
;MTMMGRRIQALTYAAAAAGSALTTTTLAFTSPTSRSCYRHLPFIPNKRCGIIPSSALDVMSNNDDGKSSILTSLTKIFTQATDNNNVNSSIEVIETEEARQKRLRLERLATIELGEQRRQARVNEDKFAYLFLFALQLLPLLGNDRIESIAYFFGVAVTTVYLGGRQEVIDKPEMVTKDNALYAPIGASLAIGGLYTLLKVGIDITSLYAIMVTVFGALAISDIGVPLLRNVFPGIDFTKTDVPVPKLVADKLNLDKPSLPLDGLVTLGLGVLCTLIYWAPAAMEQKFLISNAIAWALGMVSLGAISLGSFQTGAILLAGLFCYDIFWVFGTDVMMTVATKVEAPVKFLYTSPPSDVPRSYPFSVLGLGDVVIPGLFVRLMSKADEILQPKNLSYFNVATGAYAFGLLACFGANEIYHNGQPALLYLDPSLIGSTLACAALNNQVPLLWDFKEEEEDAEEESSMKI
;
A
#
# COMPACT_ATOMS: atom_id res chain seq x y z
N MET A 1 -16.03 -9.40 0.48
CA MET A 1 -15.90 -8.71 -0.83
C MET A 1 -16.40 -7.25 -0.78
N THR A 2 -16.34 -6.63 0.40
CA THR A 2 -16.90 -5.31 0.71
C THR A 2 -15.87 -4.60 1.59
N MET A 3 -14.98 -3.82 0.98
CA MET A 3 -14.07 -2.79 1.55
C MET A 3 -12.90 -2.55 0.58
N MET A 4 -12.45 -3.58 -0.14
CA MET A 4 -11.42 -3.48 -1.20
C MET A 4 -11.88 -2.61 -2.41
N GLY A 5 -13.19 -2.43 -2.58
CA GLY A 5 -13.78 -1.58 -3.65
C GLY A 5 -13.85 -0.08 -3.33
N ARG A 6 -13.55 0.37 -2.10
CA ARG A 6 -13.65 1.80 -1.72
C ARG A 6 -12.31 2.51 -1.56
N ARG A 7 -11.19 1.80 -1.60
CA ARG A 7 -9.85 2.39 -1.76
C ARG A 7 -9.32 2.38 -3.17
N ILE A 8 -9.86 1.49 -4.01
CA ILE A 8 -9.81 1.72 -5.44
C ILE A 8 -10.48 3.09 -5.72
N GLN A 9 -11.57 3.49 -5.05
CA GLN A 9 -12.35 4.72 -5.35
C GLN A 9 -11.60 6.06 -5.36
N ALA A 10 -10.53 6.26 -4.60
CA ALA A 10 -9.75 7.50 -4.65
C ALA A 10 -8.78 7.52 -5.85
N LEU A 11 -8.26 6.35 -6.25
CA LEU A 11 -7.56 6.14 -7.52
C LEU A 11 -8.53 6.00 -8.72
N THR A 12 -9.82 5.73 -8.45
CA THR A 12 -10.92 5.53 -9.42
C THR A 12 -11.55 6.83 -9.91
N TYR A 13 -11.28 7.97 -9.27
CA TYR A 13 -11.78 9.26 -9.76
C TYR A 13 -10.77 10.02 -10.64
N ALA A 14 -9.69 9.41 -11.12
CA ALA A 14 -8.79 10.05 -12.10
C ALA A 14 -8.63 9.25 -13.39
N ALA A 15 -8.55 7.92 -13.27
CA ALA A 15 -8.34 7.02 -14.41
C ALA A 15 -9.64 6.61 -15.15
N ALA A 16 -10.84 6.83 -14.57
CA ALA A 16 -12.11 6.28 -15.06
C ALA A 16 -12.84 7.09 -16.17
N ALA A 17 -12.38 8.28 -16.57
CA ALA A 17 -13.05 9.06 -17.62
C ALA A 17 -12.67 8.65 -19.06
N ALA A 18 -11.56 7.92 -19.26
CA ALA A 18 -11.07 7.54 -20.60
C ALA A 18 -11.59 6.18 -21.12
N GLY A 19 -12.13 5.31 -20.27
CA GLY A 19 -12.42 3.91 -20.63
C GLY A 19 -13.88 3.56 -20.95
N SER A 20 -14.86 4.46 -20.76
CA SER A 20 -16.30 4.12 -20.82
C SER A 20 -17.00 4.66 -22.07
N ALA A 21 -16.48 4.33 -23.26
CA ALA A 21 -17.10 4.63 -24.55
C ALA A 21 -17.76 3.42 -25.25
N LEU A 22 -17.74 2.22 -24.66
CA LEU A 22 -18.48 1.07 -25.18
C LEU A 22 -19.46 0.54 -24.14
N THR A 23 -20.67 0.22 -24.60
CA THR A 23 -21.78 -0.45 -23.90
C THR A 23 -22.72 0.44 -23.07
N THR A 24 -23.42 1.35 -23.75
CA THR A 24 -24.76 1.79 -23.33
C THR A 24 -25.80 0.87 -23.96
N THR A 25 -26.81 0.44 -23.17
CA THR A 25 -28.24 0.11 -23.47
C THR A 25 -28.63 -1.04 -22.50
N THR A 26 -29.38 -0.86 -21.41
CA THR A 26 -30.86 -0.83 -21.40
C THR A 26 -31.41 -0.59 -19.96
N LEU A 27 -32.30 0.40 -19.79
CA LEU A 27 -33.43 0.61 -18.81
C LEU A 27 -33.17 0.47 -17.29
N ALA A 28 -33.16 1.54 -16.47
CA ALA A 28 -34.27 2.37 -15.95
C ALA A 28 -35.26 1.63 -15.00
N PHE A 29 -35.33 2.00 -13.71
CA PHE A 29 -36.56 2.33 -12.95
C PHE A 29 -36.28 2.73 -11.47
N THR A 30 -36.63 3.99 -11.15
CA THR A 30 -37.28 4.56 -9.93
C THR A 30 -36.80 4.28 -8.48
N SER A 31 -36.50 5.41 -7.80
CA SER A 31 -36.60 5.69 -6.34
C SER A 31 -38.07 5.57 -5.80
N PRO A 32 -38.46 5.68 -4.49
CA PRO A 32 -38.05 6.78 -3.56
C PRO A 32 -38.07 6.57 -2.01
N THR A 33 -37.38 7.51 -1.31
CA THR A 33 -37.71 8.26 -0.06
C THR A 33 -37.95 7.62 1.33
N SER A 34 -37.28 8.16 2.37
CA SER A 34 -37.85 8.86 3.57
C SER A 34 -36.78 9.03 4.68
N ARG A 35 -36.26 10.22 5.03
CA ARG A 35 -36.67 11.18 6.11
C ARG A 35 -37.01 10.59 7.50
N SER A 36 -36.27 11.01 8.54
CA SER A 36 -36.68 11.52 9.90
C SER A 36 -35.48 11.43 10.88
N CYS A 37 -34.81 12.50 11.32
CA CYS A 37 -35.10 13.42 12.44
C CYS A 37 -34.67 12.96 13.87
N TYR A 38 -33.71 13.72 14.43
CA TYR A 38 -33.57 14.22 15.83
C TYR A 38 -32.92 13.40 16.99
N ARG A 39 -31.80 13.98 17.48
CA ARG A 39 -31.54 14.53 18.85
C ARG A 39 -31.16 13.58 20.01
N HIS A 40 -29.90 13.66 20.46
CA HIS A 40 -29.46 14.14 21.80
C HIS A 40 -28.03 13.64 22.14
N LEU A 41 -27.09 14.59 22.33
CA LEU A 41 -25.83 14.48 23.11
C LEU A 41 -26.15 14.81 24.59
N PRO A 42 -25.32 14.52 25.64
CA PRO A 42 -23.90 14.92 25.69
C PRO A 42 -22.91 14.17 26.65
N PHE A 43 -21.67 14.70 26.70
CA PHE A 43 -20.75 14.86 27.86
C PHE A 43 -19.51 13.93 28.02
N ILE A 44 -18.30 14.49 27.88
CA ILE A 44 -17.03 14.05 28.51
C ILE A 44 -16.26 15.28 29.04
N PRO A 45 -15.57 15.21 30.22
CA PRO A 45 -14.92 16.35 30.84
C PRO A 45 -13.40 16.47 30.56
N ASN A 46 -13.00 17.72 30.34
CA ASN A 46 -11.78 18.43 30.73
C ASN A 46 -10.58 17.67 31.37
N LYS A 47 -9.36 17.90 30.85
CA LYS A 47 -8.18 18.33 31.66
C LYS A 47 -6.95 18.73 30.81
N ARG A 48 -6.53 19.99 31.03
CA ARG A 48 -5.16 20.58 31.15
C ARG A 48 -4.04 20.14 30.19
N CYS A 49 -3.44 21.12 29.51
CA CYS A 49 -2.02 21.47 29.73
C CYS A 49 -1.62 22.82 29.10
N GLY A 50 -0.69 23.54 29.75
CA GLY A 50 0.38 24.25 29.04
C GLY A 50 0.21 25.75 28.75
N ILE A 51 0.78 26.58 29.63
CA ILE A 51 1.06 28.00 29.45
C ILE A 51 2.34 28.16 28.62
N ILE A 52 2.35 29.03 27.60
CA ILE A 52 3.53 29.81 27.15
C ILE A 52 3.02 31.17 26.63
N PRO A 53 3.54 32.32 27.12
CA PRO A 53 3.18 33.64 26.59
C PRO A 53 4.18 34.11 25.53
N SER A 54 3.68 34.80 24.50
CA SER A 54 4.52 35.73 23.74
C SER A 54 3.69 36.95 23.36
N SER A 55 4.00 38.02 24.09
CA SER A 55 3.92 39.41 23.67
C SER A 55 4.47 39.62 22.26
N ALA A 56 3.77 40.44 21.48
CA ALA A 56 4.30 41.52 20.63
C ALA A 56 3.48 41.63 19.35
N LEU A 57 2.64 42.67 19.27
CA LEU A 57 2.39 43.47 18.06
C LEU A 57 1.37 44.56 18.40
N ASP A 58 1.83 45.55 19.16
CA ASP A 58 1.35 46.93 19.00
C ASP A 58 2.28 47.59 17.98
N VAL A 59 1.72 48.20 16.93
CA VAL A 59 2.15 49.48 16.34
C VAL A 59 1.14 49.90 15.24
N MET A 60 0.67 51.15 15.38
CA MET A 60 0.06 52.06 14.39
C MET A 60 -1.40 51.85 13.94
N SER A 61 -2.30 52.70 14.45
CA SER A 61 -2.70 53.90 13.69
C SER A 61 -3.43 54.91 14.60
N ASN A 62 -2.97 56.16 14.57
CA ASN A 62 -3.55 57.31 15.24
C ASN A 62 -4.35 58.16 14.23
N ASN A 63 -5.32 58.90 14.79
CA ASN A 63 -6.07 60.05 14.27
C ASN A 63 -7.31 59.77 13.39
N ASP A 64 -8.50 60.09 13.90
CA ASP A 64 -9.09 61.42 13.67
C ASP A 64 -10.37 61.62 14.50
N ASP A 65 -10.57 62.86 14.92
CA ASP A 65 -11.65 63.34 15.79
C ASP A 65 -13.03 63.38 15.11
N GLY A 66 -14.06 63.14 15.92
CA GLY A 66 -15.32 63.87 15.83
C GLY A 66 -16.36 63.39 14.83
N LYS A 67 -17.23 62.46 15.26
CA LYS A 67 -18.65 62.46 14.89
C LYS A 67 -19.52 61.64 15.87
N SER A 68 -20.32 62.40 16.62
CA SER A 68 -21.73 62.16 16.92
C SER A 68 -22.16 60.87 17.64
N SER A 69 -22.26 60.95 18.96
CA SER A 69 -23.56 61.05 19.68
C SER A 69 -24.66 60.00 19.42
N ILE A 70 -24.33 58.78 18.99
CA ILE A 70 -25.31 57.66 18.89
C ILE A 70 -24.83 56.40 19.61
N LEU A 71 -23.50 56.25 19.78
CA LEU A 71 -22.88 55.07 20.40
C LEU A 71 -22.92 55.03 21.94
N THR A 72 -23.19 56.16 22.61
CA THR A 72 -23.17 56.27 24.07
C THR A 72 -24.50 55.88 24.74
N SER A 73 -25.59 55.76 23.98
CA SER A 73 -26.89 55.28 24.49
C SER A 73 -27.06 53.77 24.35
N LEU A 74 -26.36 53.12 23.41
CA LEU A 74 -26.41 51.67 23.21
C LEU A 74 -25.53 50.91 24.21
N THR A 75 -24.46 51.54 24.70
CA THR A 75 -23.58 50.92 25.71
C THR A 75 -24.29 50.76 27.07
N LYS A 76 -25.20 51.68 27.43
CA LYS A 76 -25.98 51.58 28.68
C LYS A 76 -27.10 50.53 28.65
N ILE A 77 -27.59 50.14 27.47
CA ILE A 77 -28.55 49.03 27.35
C ILE A 77 -27.83 47.69 27.47
N PHE A 78 -26.54 47.62 27.06
CA PHE A 78 -25.75 46.39 27.13
C PHE A 78 -25.07 46.14 28.48
N THR A 79 -24.99 47.14 29.38
CA THR A 79 -24.43 46.95 30.74
C THR A 79 -25.49 46.66 31.81
N GLN A 80 -26.77 46.57 31.45
CA GLN A 80 -27.87 46.30 32.37
C GLN A 80 -28.70 45.08 31.93
N ALA A 81 -28.03 44.09 31.34
CA ALA A 81 -28.60 42.76 31.06
C ALA A 81 -27.64 41.63 31.46
N THR A 82 -26.70 41.93 32.35
CA THR A 82 -25.76 40.97 32.94
C THR A 82 -26.00 40.87 34.43
N ASP A 83 -27.25 40.61 34.82
CA ASP A 83 -27.56 40.03 36.11
C ASP A 83 -28.78 39.13 35.95
N ASN A 84 -28.65 37.89 36.45
CA ASN A 84 -29.66 36.84 36.51
C ASN A 84 -30.01 36.16 35.17
N ASN A 85 -29.21 35.17 34.78
CA ASN A 85 -29.59 33.78 35.08
C ASN A 85 -28.62 32.79 34.45
N ASN A 86 -28.25 31.84 35.30
CA ASN A 86 -27.64 30.55 35.01
C ASN A 86 -28.30 29.86 33.80
N VAL A 87 -27.67 29.91 32.63
CA VAL A 87 -27.93 28.98 31.52
C VAL A 87 -26.60 28.62 30.87
N ASN A 88 -26.02 27.51 31.35
CA ASN A 88 -25.15 26.68 30.52
C ASN A 88 -25.98 26.23 29.30
N SER A 89 -25.84 26.94 28.19
CA SER A 89 -26.21 26.41 26.87
C SER A 89 -24.93 26.39 26.05
N SER A 90 -24.42 25.18 25.87
CA SER A 90 -23.43 24.84 24.86
C SER A 90 -23.92 25.44 23.54
N ILE A 91 -23.16 26.36 22.96
CA ILE A 91 -23.37 26.75 21.57
C ILE A 91 -22.88 25.55 20.73
N GLU A 92 -23.74 24.55 20.57
CA GLU A 92 -23.64 23.66 19.41
C GLU A 92 -23.91 24.54 18.20
N VAL A 93 -22.85 25.03 17.57
CA VAL A 93 -22.92 25.52 16.21
C VAL A 93 -23.45 24.32 15.42
N ILE A 94 -24.72 24.38 15.00
CA ILE A 94 -25.30 23.42 14.07
C ILE A 94 -24.54 23.64 12.76
N GLU A 95 -23.41 22.96 12.62
CA GLU A 95 -22.63 22.96 11.42
C GLU A 95 -23.50 22.35 10.31
N THR A 96 -23.78 23.13 9.27
CA THR A 96 -24.49 22.62 8.10
C THR A 96 -23.78 21.35 7.61
N GLU A 97 -24.52 20.29 7.27
CA GLU A 97 -23.91 19.02 6.81
C GLU A 97 -22.90 19.22 5.67
N GLU A 98 -23.09 20.24 4.83
CA GLU A 98 -22.14 20.63 3.79
C GLU A 98 -20.82 21.20 4.34
N ALA A 99 -20.86 21.98 5.42
CA ALA A 99 -19.68 22.52 6.08
C ALA A 99 -18.89 21.41 6.78
N ARG A 100 -19.60 20.48 7.45
CA ARG A 100 -19.00 19.29 8.06
C ARG A 100 -18.29 18.42 7.02
N GLN A 101 -18.94 18.17 5.89
CA GLN A 101 -18.33 17.40 4.79
C GLN A 101 -17.11 18.11 4.20
N LYS A 102 -17.16 19.44 4.01
CA LYS A 102 -16.01 20.23 3.54
C LYS A 102 -14.85 20.16 4.54
N ARG A 103 -15.11 20.27 5.83
CA ARG A 103 -14.10 20.15 6.88
C ARG A 103 -13.45 18.76 6.87
N LEU A 104 -14.24 17.69 6.88
CA LEU A 104 -13.74 16.31 6.82
C LEU A 104 -12.90 16.04 5.56
N ARG A 105 -13.29 16.64 4.42
CA ARG A 105 -12.49 16.57 3.17
C ARG A 105 -11.17 17.30 3.30
N LEU A 106 -11.16 18.51 3.87
CA LEU A 106 -9.92 19.28 4.10
C LEU A 106 -8.98 18.56 5.07
N GLU A 107 -9.51 17.98 6.15
CA GLU A 107 -8.74 17.16 7.09
C GLU A 107 -8.12 15.95 6.39
N ARG A 108 -8.90 15.23 5.56
CA ARG A 108 -8.38 14.10 4.75
C ARG A 108 -7.29 14.53 3.77
N LEU A 109 -7.46 15.68 3.10
CA LEU A 109 -6.44 16.19 2.18
C LEU A 109 -5.15 16.53 2.93
N ALA A 110 -5.24 17.15 4.11
CA ALA A 110 -4.10 17.44 4.95
C ALA A 110 -3.38 16.16 5.42
N THR A 111 -4.13 15.11 5.79
CA THR A 111 -3.52 13.82 6.17
C THR A 111 -2.81 13.15 4.99
N ILE A 112 -3.37 13.25 3.79
CA ILE A 112 -2.76 12.70 2.57
C ILE A 112 -1.47 13.46 2.25
N GLU A 113 -1.49 14.79 2.31
CA GLU A 113 -0.32 15.63 2.02
C GLU A 113 0.82 15.34 3.00
N LEU A 114 0.50 15.25 4.30
CA LEU A 114 1.49 14.90 5.32
C LEU A 114 2.04 13.50 5.10
N GLY A 115 1.18 12.52 4.81
CA GLY A 115 1.59 11.15 4.51
C GLY A 115 2.50 11.07 3.29
N GLU A 116 2.21 11.82 2.22
CA GLU A 116 3.06 11.92 1.03
C GLU A 116 4.43 12.57 1.33
N GLN A 117 4.48 13.59 2.19
CA GLN A 117 5.76 14.18 2.63
C GLN A 117 6.61 13.16 3.39
N ARG A 118 6.00 12.33 4.25
CA ARG A 118 6.74 11.28 4.94
C ARG A 118 7.22 10.19 3.99
N ARG A 119 6.37 9.73 3.05
CA ARG A 119 6.79 8.80 1.98
C ARG A 119 7.99 9.35 1.21
N GLN A 120 7.95 10.63 0.87
CA GLN A 120 9.06 11.30 0.18
C GLN A 120 10.33 11.33 1.04
N ALA A 121 10.24 11.69 2.31
CA ALA A 121 11.38 11.69 3.23
C ALA A 121 12.01 10.29 3.34
N ARG A 122 11.18 9.25 3.45
CA ARG A 122 11.64 7.85 3.53
C ARG A 122 12.31 7.37 2.26
N VAL A 123 11.78 7.70 1.09
CA VAL A 123 12.45 7.41 -0.18
C VAL A 123 13.82 8.10 -0.27
N ASN A 124 13.96 9.30 0.31
CA ASN A 124 15.24 10.01 0.34
C ASN A 124 16.23 9.39 1.34
N GLU A 125 15.77 8.87 2.48
CA GLU A 125 16.58 8.08 3.41
C GLU A 125 17.09 6.79 2.76
N ASP A 126 16.20 6.05 2.11
CA ASP A 126 16.48 4.75 1.48
C ASP A 126 16.95 4.86 0.02
N LYS A 127 17.43 6.04 -0.42
CA LYS A 127 17.81 6.33 -1.82
C LYS A 127 18.84 5.35 -2.40
N PHE A 128 19.76 4.85 -1.56
CA PHE A 128 20.77 3.90 -1.99
C PHE A 128 20.16 2.53 -2.32
N ALA A 129 19.14 2.10 -1.58
CA ALA A 129 18.43 0.85 -1.86
C ALA A 129 17.62 0.95 -3.16
N TYR A 130 16.95 2.09 -3.40
CA TYR A 130 16.27 2.35 -4.68
C TYR A 130 17.25 2.43 -5.85
N LEU A 131 18.41 3.10 -5.68
CA LEU A 131 19.45 3.17 -6.70
C LEU A 131 20.04 1.79 -7.01
N PHE A 132 20.24 0.96 -5.98
CA PHE A 132 20.70 -0.41 -6.12
C PHE A 132 19.68 -1.27 -6.89
N LEU A 133 18.38 -1.17 -6.58
CA LEU A 133 17.33 -1.82 -7.37
C LEU A 133 17.32 -1.38 -8.83
N PHE A 134 17.46 -0.07 -9.07
CA PHE A 134 17.52 0.47 -10.42
C PHE A 134 18.74 -0.07 -11.19
N ALA A 135 19.91 -0.11 -10.55
CA ALA A 135 21.13 -0.66 -11.12
C ALA A 135 21.00 -2.17 -11.42
N LEU A 136 20.38 -2.94 -10.51
CA LEU A 136 20.11 -4.37 -10.73
C LEU A 136 19.24 -4.62 -11.95
N GLN A 137 18.34 -3.70 -12.29
CA GLN A 137 17.50 -3.83 -13.48
C GLN A 137 18.31 -3.84 -14.78
N LEU A 138 19.54 -3.30 -14.78
CA LEU A 138 20.47 -3.30 -15.91
C LEU A 138 21.41 -4.52 -15.93
N LEU A 139 21.50 -5.28 -14.85
CA LEU A 139 22.35 -6.48 -14.76
C LEU A 139 22.07 -7.51 -15.87
N PRO A 140 20.80 -7.78 -16.27
CA PRO A 140 20.50 -8.69 -17.37
C PRO A 140 20.99 -8.23 -18.74
N LEU A 141 21.48 -6.97 -18.88
CA LEU A 141 22.09 -6.48 -20.11
C LEU A 141 23.60 -6.79 -20.20
N LEU A 142 24.24 -7.16 -19.08
CA LEU A 142 25.68 -7.41 -19.01
C LEU A 142 26.06 -8.84 -19.38
N GLY A 143 25.17 -9.79 -19.13
CA GLY A 143 25.38 -11.20 -19.37
C GLY A 143 24.14 -12.02 -19.05
N ASN A 144 24.22 -13.32 -19.34
CA ASN A 144 23.17 -14.31 -19.08
C ASN A 144 23.73 -15.47 -18.25
N ASP A 145 24.74 -15.23 -17.43
CA ASP A 145 25.35 -16.30 -16.66
C ASP A 145 24.44 -16.73 -15.50
N ARG A 146 24.57 -18.00 -15.09
CA ARG A 146 23.75 -18.55 -14.01
C ARG A 146 23.93 -17.79 -12.69
N ILE A 147 25.16 -17.39 -12.39
CA ILE A 147 25.51 -16.63 -11.18
C ILE A 147 24.87 -15.24 -11.22
N GLU A 148 24.83 -14.59 -12.39
CA GLU A 148 24.21 -13.27 -12.56
C GLU A 148 22.70 -13.34 -12.36
N SER A 149 22.05 -14.41 -12.85
CA SER A 149 20.63 -14.64 -12.60
C SER A 149 20.32 -14.80 -11.11
N ILE A 150 21.11 -15.60 -10.39
CA ILE A 150 20.95 -15.80 -8.93
C ILE A 150 21.20 -14.47 -8.19
N ALA A 151 22.25 -13.74 -8.55
CA ALA A 151 22.57 -12.44 -7.95
C ALA A 151 21.46 -11.40 -8.22
N TYR A 152 20.89 -11.40 -9.42
CA TYR A 152 19.76 -10.56 -9.79
C TYR A 152 18.54 -10.86 -8.92
N PHE A 153 18.09 -12.12 -8.85
CA PHE A 153 16.91 -12.49 -8.08
C PHE A 153 17.11 -12.26 -6.58
N PHE A 154 18.28 -12.63 -6.06
CA PHE A 154 18.63 -12.37 -4.67
C PHE A 154 18.59 -10.86 -4.36
N GLY A 155 19.26 -10.05 -5.18
CA GLY A 155 19.33 -8.61 -5.00
C GLY A 155 17.96 -7.94 -5.09
N VAL A 156 17.16 -8.27 -6.11
CA VAL A 156 15.82 -7.70 -6.29
C VAL A 156 14.89 -8.10 -5.14
N ALA A 157 14.87 -9.38 -4.77
CA ALA A 157 13.98 -9.88 -3.72
C ALA A 157 14.31 -9.29 -2.35
N VAL A 158 15.59 -9.37 -1.91
CA VAL A 158 16.02 -8.87 -0.60
C VAL A 158 15.81 -7.35 -0.50
N THR A 159 16.14 -6.60 -1.55
CA THR A 159 15.98 -5.14 -1.52
C THR A 159 14.50 -4.74 -1.55
N THR A 160 13.66 -5.48 -2.29
CA THR A 160 12.20 -5.26 -2.29
C THR A 160 11.60 -5.52 -0.91
N VAL A 161 11.99 -6.61 -0.24
CA VAL A 161 11.54 -6.90 1.14
C VAL A 161 12.03 -5.84 2.13
N TYR A 162 13.28 -5.41 2.02
CA TYR A 162 13.83 -4.35 2.87
C TYR A 162 13.07 -3.03 2.71
N LEU A 163 12.85 -2.59 1.46
CA LEU A 163 12.12 -1.36 1.15
C LEU A 163 10.65 -1.46 1.55
N GLY A 164 9.97 -2.57 1.25
CA GLY A 164 8.57 -2.77 1.63
C GLY A 164 8.35 -2.87 3.14
N GLY A 165 9.33 -3.43 3.87
CA GLY A 165 9.32 -3.44 5.33
C GLY A 165 9.43 -2.04 5.96
N ARG A 166 10.17 -1.13 5.31
CA ARG A 166 10.33 0.27 5.73
C ARG A 166 9.34 1.24 5.09
N GLN A 167 8.48 0.77 4.19
CA GLN A 167 7.56 1.62 3.45
C GLN A 167 6.55 2.30 4.36
N GLU A 168 6.38 3.61 4.21
CA GLU A 168 5.27 4.32 4.83
C GLU A 168 4.03 4.27 3.97
N VAL A 169 2.88 4.09 4.63
CA VAL A 169 1.58 3.93 4.00
C VAL A 169 0.68 5.01 4.55
N ILE A 170 0.02 5.74 3.66
CA ILE A 170 -0.91 6.83 4.00
C ILE A 170 -2.20 6.26 4.59
N ASP A 171 -2.63 5.16 3.99
CA ASP A 171 -3.86 4.47 4.30
C ASP A 171 -3.61 3.34 5.29
N LYS A 172 -4.45 3.22 6.34
CA LYS A 172 -4.40 2.11 7.29
C LYS A 172 -4.44 0.75 6.55
N PRO A 173 -3.43 -0.12 6.64
CA PRO A 173 -3.40 -1.37 5.88
C PRO A 173 -4.54 -2.30 6.28
N GLU A 174 -4.99 -3.16 5.36
CA GLU A 174 -5.97 -4.19 5.67
C GLU A 174 -5.30 -5.28 6.54
N MET A 175 -5.80 -5.43 7.76
CA MET A 175 -5.23 -6.38 8.72
C MET A 175 -5.74 -7.80 8.45
N VAL A 176 -4.82 -8.75 8.38
CA VAL A 176 -5.15 -10.17 8.28
C VAL A 176 -5.54 -10.68 9.65
N THR A 177 -6.74 -11.22 9.77
CA THR A 177 -7.20 -11.90 10.99
C THR A 177 -6.65 -13.32 11.05
N LYS A 178 -6.60 -13.90 12.25
CA LYS A 178 -6.13 -15.29 12.46
C LYS A 178 -6.91 -16.30 11.63
N ASP A 179 -8.23 -16.13 11.55
CA ASP A 179 -9.09 -17.02 10.76
C ASP A 179 -8.76 -16.90 9.27
N ASN A 180 -8.61 -15.67 8.77
CA ASN A 180 -8.25 -15.43 7.36
C ASN A 180 -6.87 -16.02 7.03
N ALA A 181 -5.90 -15.90 7.93
CA ALA A 181 -4.57 -16.48 7.76
C ALA A 181 -4.61 -18.01 7.69
N LEU A 182 -5.43 -18.67 8.52
CA LEU A 182 -5.57 -20.13 8.51
C LEU A 182 -6.20 -20.64 7.20
N TYR A 183 -7.17 -19.91 6.65
CA TYR A 183 -7.83 -20.29 5.40
C TYR A 183 -7.06 -19.85 4.14
N ALA A 184 -6.04 -18.99 4.26
CA ALA A 184 -5.30 -18.49 3.10
C ALA A 184 -4.66 -19.62 2.24
N PRO A 185 -3.98 -20.64 2.80
CA PRO A 185 -3.43 -21.74 2.00
C PRO A 185 -4.52 -22.58 1.31
N ILE A 186 -5.68 -22.73 1.94
CA ILE A 186 -6.83 -23.44 1.38
C ILE A 186 -7.43 -22.65 0.21
N GLY A 187 -7.60 -21.33 0.39
CA GLY A 187 -8.05 -20.42 -0.66
C GLY A 187 -7.11 -20.41 -1.87
N ALA A 188 -5.80 -20.34 -1.61
CA ALA A 188 -4.77 -20.44 -2.65
C ALA A 188 -4.82 -21.79 -3.40
N SER A 189 -5.04 -22.88 -2.66
CA SER A 189 -5.18 -24.23 -3.24
C SER A 189 -6.39 -24.32 -4.17
N LEU A 190 -7.53 -23.78 -3.75
CA LEU A 190 -8.75 -23.76 -4.55
C LEU A 190 -8.58 -22.87 -5.79
N ALA A 191 -7.89 -21.74 -5.67
CA ALA A 191 -7.60 -20.84 -6.79
C ALA A 191 -6.70 -21.49 -7.85
N ILE A 192 -5.57 -22.09 -7.45
CA ILE A 192 -4.66 -22.77 -8.39
C ILE A 192 -5.31 -24.01 -8.98
N GLY A 193 -5.97 -24.84 -8.16
CA GLY A 193 -6.70 -26.01 -8.65
C GLY A 193 -7.80 -25.63 -9.65
N GLY A 194 -8.55 -24.56 -9.35
CA GLY A 194 -9.54 -24.00 -10.26
C GLY A 194 -8.93 -23.56 -11.59
N LEU A 195 -7.86 -22.78 -11.56
CA LEU A 195 -7.16 -22.33 -12.76
C LEU A 195 -6.62 -23.50 -13.58
N TYR A 196 -6.05 -24.52 -12.94
CA TYR A 196 -5.59 -25.73 -13.61
C TYR A 196 -6.72 -26.48 -14.33
N THR A 197 -7.88 -26.64 -13.67
CA THR A 197 -9.04 -27.28 -14.32
C THR A 197 -9.54 -26.48 -15.53
N LEU A 198 -9.60 -25.16 -15.43
CA LEU A 198 -10.02 -24.28 -16.53
C LEU A 198 -9.06 -24.36 -17.73
N LEU A 199 -7.76 -24.34 -17.47
CA LEU A 199 -6.73 -24.51 -18.50
C LEU A 199 -6.80 -25.90 -19.16
N LYS A 200 -7.19 -26.92 -18.41
CA LYS A 200 -7.36 -28.29 -18.94
C LYS A 200 -8.63 -28.44 -19.79
N VAL A 201 -9.67 -27.67 -19.48
CA VAL A 201 -10.91 -27.57 -20.28
C VAL A 201 -10.69 -26.76 -21.57
N GLY A 202 -9.56 -26.07 -21.70
CA GLY A 202 -9.19 -25.31 -22.90
C GLY A 202 -9.70 -23.87 -22.92
N ILE A 203 -10.15 -23.35 -21.79
CA ILE A 203 -10.53 -21.94 -21.66
C ILE A 203 -9.24 -21.14 -21.41
N ASP A 204 -8.82 -20.34 -22.38
CA ASP A 204 -7.65 -19.48 -22.25
C ASP A 204 -7.97 -18.21 -21.44
N ILE A 205 -7.86 -18.34 -20.11
CA ILE A 205 -8.08 -17.23 -19.15
C ILE A 205 -6.81 -16.37 -19.01
N THR A 206 -5.67 -16.84 -19.52
CA THR A 206 -4.37 -16.20 -19.32
C THR A 206 -4.37 -14.76 -19.83
N SER A 207 -4.96 -14.52 -21.00
CA SER A 207 -5.05 -13.18 -21.59
C SER A 207 -5.88 -12.23 -20.72
N LEU A 208 -7.01 -12.69 -20.18
CA LEU A 208 -7.85 -11.88 -19.29
C LEU A 208 -7.10 -11.57 -17.98
N TYR A 209 -6.42 -12.56 -17.42
CA TYR A 209 -5.60 -12.38 -16.22
C TYR A 209 -4.48 -11.37 -16.45
N ALA A 210 -3.76 -11.46 -17.58
CA ALA A 210 -2.70 -10.53 -17.95
C ALA A 210 -3.21 -9.08 -18.12
N ILE A 211 -4.40 -8.89 -18.71
CA ILE A 211 -5.04 -7.57 -18.82
C ILE A 211 -5.32 -7.00 -17.41
N MET A 212 -5.92 -7.80 -16.53
CA MET A 212 -6.22 -7.34 -15.16
C MET A 212 -4.96 -6.96 -14.42
N VAL A 213 -3.94 -7.81 -14.45
CA VAL A 213 -2.66 -7.55 -13.78
C VAL A 213 -1.97 -6.31 -14.34
N THR A 214 -1.96 -6.11 -15.67
CA THR A 214 -1.32 -4.92 -16.26
C THR A 214 -2.05 -3.64 -15.90
N VAL A 215 -3.39 -3.64 -15.83
CA VAL A 215 -4.18 -2.49 -15.36
C VAL A 215 -3.86 -2.16 -13.89
N PHE A 216 -3.87 -3.16 -13.01
CA PHE A 216 -3.45 -2.96 -11.60
C PHE A 216 -1.98 -2.53 -11.51
N GLY A 217 -1.13 -3.04 -12.39
CA GLY A 217 0.28 -2.69 -12.50
C GLY A 217 0.49 -1.21 -12.83
N ALA A 218 -0.28 -0.65 -13.77
CA ALA A 218 -0.22 0.77 -14.09
C ALA A 218 -0.58 1.65 -12.87
N LEU A 219 -1.61 1.26 -12.12
CA LEU A 219 -2.00 1.96 -10.89
C LEU A 219 -0.92 1.84 -9.81
N ALA A 220 -0.30 0.67 -9.68
CA ALA A 220 0.78 0.45 -8.72
C ALA A 220 2.03 1.28 -9.04
N ILE A 221 2.39 1.37 -10.32
CA ILE A 221 3.47 2.25 -10.79
C ILE A 221 3.14 3.72 -10.49
N SER A 222 1.89 4.13 -10.66
CA SER A 222 1.45 5.49 -10.35
C SER A 222 1.66 5.82 -8.87
N ASP A 223 1.24 4.93 -7.96
CA ASP A 223 1.33 5.15 -6.51
C ASP A 223 2.79 5.20 -6.01
N ILE A 224 3.63 4.22 -6.41
CA ILE A 224 5.04 4.19 -5.97
C ILE A 224 5.86 5.26 -6.68
N GLY A 225 5.47 5.63 -7.90
CA GLY A 225 6.17 6.61 -8.72
C GLY A 225 6.11 8.04 -8.17
N VAL A 226 5.05 8.42 -7.44
CA VAL A 226 4.89 9.81 -6.93
C VAL A 226 6.04 10.22 -5.98
N PRO A 227 6.32 9.50 -4.88
CA PRO A 227 7.41 9.88 -3.98
C PRO A 227 8.79 9.74 -4.62
N LEU A 228 8.96 8.84 -5.60
CA LEU A 228 10.20 8.72 -6.38
C LEU A 228 10.40 9.94 -7.30
N LEU A 229 9.38 10.34 -8.04
CA LEU A 229 9.44 11.45 -9.00
C LEU A 229 9.79 12.76 -8.29
N ARG A 230 9.19 13.03 -7.13
CA ARG A 230 9.46 14.22 -6.31
C ARG A 230 10.90 14.29 -5.80
N ASN A 231 11.53 13.14 -5.54
CA ASN A 231 12.92 13.09 -5.10
C ASN A 231 13.94 13.14 -6.26
N VAL A 232 13.58 12.65 -7.45
CA VAL A 232 14.45 12.74 -8.64
C VAL A 232 14.50 14.17 -9.19
N PHE A 233 13.40 14.92 -9.11
CA PHE A 233 13.30 16.28 -9.63
C PHE A 233 12.92 17.31 -8.54
N PRO A 234 13.82 17.57 -7.56
CA PRO A 234 13.53 18.47 -6.44
C PRO A 234 13.35 19.95 -6.85
N GLY A 235 13.73 20.33 -8.07
CA GLY A 235 13.61 21.70 -8.60
C GLY A 235 12.26 22.03 -9.24
N ILE A 236 11.35 21.05 -9.37
CA ILE A 236 10.02 21.24 -9.94
C ILE A 236 8.99 21.05 -8.82
N ASP A 237 8.27 22.12 -8.45
CA ASP A 237 7.18 22.07 -7.45
C ASP A 237 5.95 21.37 -8.07
N PHE A 238 5.99 20.03 -8.16
CA PHE A 238 4.84 19.23 -8.63
C PHE A 238 3.62 19.35 -7.73
N THR A 239 3.82 19.70 -6.45
CA THR A 239 2.76 19.82 -5.43
C THR A 239 1.89 21.07 -5.59
N LYS A 240 2.38 22.11 -6.26
CA LYS A 240 1.63 23.38 -6.46
C LYS A 240 1.10 23.53 -7.89
N THR A 241 1.47 22.63 -8.78
CA THR A 241 1.13 22.73 -10.21
C THR A 241 -0.10 21.88 -10.49
N ASP A 242 -1.26 22.52 -10.42
CA ASP A 242 -2.56 21.95 -10.71
C ASP A 242 -2.87 22.05 -12.21
N VAL A 243 -3.11 20.92 -12.89
CA VAL A 243 -3.49 20.94 -14.31
C VAL A 243 -5.01 21.10 -14.42
N PRO A 244 -5.51 22.16 -15.09
CA PRO A 244 -6.94 22.34 -15.27
C PRO A 244 -7.51 21.28 -16.21
N VAL A 245 -8.56 20.61 -15.76
CA VAL A 245 -9.17 19.49 -16.48
C VAL A 245 -10.50 19.93 -17.09
N PRO A 246 -10.83 19.48 -18.33
CA PRO A 246 -12.11 19.80 -18.95
C PRO A 246 -13.29 19.43 -18.03
N LYS A 247 -14.29 20.32 -17.92
CA LYS A 247 -15.44 20.15 -17.01
C LYS A 247 -16.15 18.80 -17.14
N LEU A 248 -16.17 18.24 -18.34
CA LEU A 248 -16.78 16.94 -18.66
C LEU A 248 -16.08 15.76 -17.95
N VAL A 249 -14.77 15.89 -17.76
CA VAL A 249 -13.95 14.94 -17.01
C VAL A 249 -14.05 15.22 -15.52
N ALA A 250 -14.10 16.49 -15.09
CA ALA A 250 -14.34 16.86 -13.68
C ALA A 250 -15.70 16.35 -13.15
N ASP A 251 -16.74 16.41 -13.96
CA ASP A 251 -18.09 15.92 -13.62
C ASP A 251 -18.16 14.39 -13.58
N LYS A 252 -17.50 13.69 -14.51
CA LYS A 252 -17.38 12.21 -14.45
C LYS A 252 -16.52 11.75 -13.27
N LEU A 253 -15.62 12.60 -12.81
CA LEU A 253 -14.66 12.31 -11.77
C LEU A 253 -15.06 12.85 -10.39
N ASN A 254 -16.25 13.46 -10.24
CA ASN A 254 -16.73 14.10 -9.01
C ASN A 254 -15.66 14.95 -8.29
N LEU A 255 -14.91 15.75 -9.07
CA LEU A 255 -13.85 16.59 -8.53
C LEU A 255 -14.40 17.95 -8.05
N ASP A 256 -14.17 18.29 -6.78
CA ASP A 256 -14.59 19.59 -6.19
C ASP A 256 -13.83 20.79 -6.79
N LYS A 257 -12.62 20.55 -7.30
CA LYS A 257 -11.82 21.51 -8.08
C LYS A 257 -11.50 20.85 -9.42
N PRO A 258 -11.63 21.55 -10.56
CA PRO A 258 -11.31 20.99 -11.87
C PRO A 258 -9.78 20.97 -12.09
N SER A 259 -9.01 20.53 -11.09
CA SER A 259 -7.57 20.38 -11.17
C SER A 259 -7.14 19.01 -10.67
N LEU A 260 -6.19 18.39 -11.38
CA LEU A 260 -5.48 17.21 -10.90
C LEU A 260 -4.02 17.56 -10.60
N PRO A 261 -3.43 16.92 -9.57
CA PRO A 261 -2.02 17.12 -9.26
C PRO A 261 -1.15 16.54 -10.38
N LEU A 262 -0.14 17.31 -10.80
CA LEU A 262 0.68 16.98 -11.97
C LEU A 262 1.51 15.70 -11.78
N ASP A 263 2.02 15.46 -10.57
CA ASP A 263 2.81 14.28 -10.25
C ASP A 263 2.04 12.97 -10.47
N GLY A 264 0.82 12.87 -9.96
CA GLY A 264 -0.04 11.70 -10.15
C GLY A 264 -0.37 11.46 -11.62
N LEU A 265 -0.59 12.53 -12.40
CA LEU A 265 -0.87 12.41 -13.83
C LEU A 265 0.36 11.93 -14.62
N VAL A 266 1.54 12.44 -14.29
CA VAL A 266 2.81 12.03 -14.93
C VAL A 266 3.12 10.57 -14.61
N THR A 267 2.98 10.14 -13.36
CA THR A 267 3.28 8.75 -12.96
C THR A 267 2.24 7.78 -13.48
N LEU A 268 0.95 8.18 -13.54
CA LEU A 268 -0.09 7.41 -14.21
C LEU A 268 0.19 7.27 -15.71
N GLY A 269 0.59 8.35 -16.38
CA GLY A 269 1.00 8.32 -17.79
C GLY A 269 2.17 7.37 -18.04
N LEU A 270 3.15 7.34 -17.13
CA LEU A 270 4.25 6.39 -17.16
C LEU A 270 3.77 4.94 -16.95
N GLY A 271 2.86 4.70 -16.01
CA GLY A 271 2.24 3.39 -15.80
C GLY A 271 1.50 2.88 -17.04
N VAL A 272 0.68 3.74 -17.67
CA VAL A 272 -0.02 3.41 -18.92
C VAL A 272 0.99 3.15 -20.05
N LEU A 273 2.04 3.96 -20.18
CA LEU A 273 3.10 3.72 -21.16
C LEU A 273 3.77 2.34 -20.96
N CYS A 274 4.11 1.97 -19.73
CA CYS A 274 4.64 0.64 -19.41
C CYS A 274 3.68 -0.48 -19.85
N THR A 275 2.37 -0.32 -19.63
CA THR A 275 1.39 -1.32 -20.11
C THR A 275 1.32 -1.39 -21.63
N LEU A 276 1.37 -0.25 -22.33
CA LEU A 276 1.36 -0.22 -23.79
C LEU A 276 2.59 -0.90 -24.38
N ILE A 277 3.77 -0.69 -23.78
CA ILE A 277 5.00 -1.37 -24.23
C ILE A 277 4.95 -2.87 -23.92
N TYR A 278 4.38 -3.27 -22.79
CA TYR A 278 4.17 -4.69 -22.47
C TYR A 278 3.31 -5.39 -23.54
N TRP A 279 2.25 -4.73 -24.01
CA TRP A 279 1.36 -5.26 -25.06
C TRP A 279 1.85 -5.00 -26.50
N ALA A 280 2.89 -4.19 -26.70
CA ALA A 280 3.46 -3.92 -28.02
C ALA A 280 3.98 -5.22 -28.67
N PRO A 281 4.00 -5.36 -30.00
CA PRO A 281 4.49 -6.56 -30.68
C PRO A 281 6.03 -6.66 -30.65
N ALA A 282 6.61 -6.88 -29.47
CA ALA A 282 8.02 -7.14 -29.25
C ALA A 282 8.22 -8.50 -28.55
N ALA A 283 9.39 -9.11 -28.74
CA ALA A 283 9.73 -10.38 -28.09
C ALA A 283 9.75 -10.23 -26.56
N MET A 284 9.35 -11.27 -25.82
CA MET A 284 9.37 -11.26 -24.35
C MET A 284 10.77 -11.01 -23.77
N GLU A 285 11.82 -11.42 -24.49
CA GLU A 285 13.23 -11.13 -24.19
C GLU A 285 13.57 -9.62 -24.20
N GLN A 286 12.75 -8.79 -24.81
CA GLN A 286 12.91 -7.32 -24.82
C GLN A 286 12.00 -6.63 -23.79
N LYS A 287 11.00 -7.36 -23.26
CA LYS A 287 9.96 -6.83 -22.36
C LYS A 287 10.14 -7.21 -20.90
N PHE A 288 11.08 -8.12 -20.59
CA PHE A 288 11.27 -8.61 -19.23
C PHE A 288 11.54 -7.47 -18.23
N LEU A 289 12.25 -6.40 -18.63
CA LEU A 289 12.47 -5.21 -17.80
C LEU A 289 11.16 -4.56 -17.36
N ILE A 290 10.23 -4.39 -18.29
CA ILE A 290 8.94 -3.76 -18.04
C ILE A 290 8.04 -4.68 -17.24
N SER A 291 8.06 -5.98 -17.55
CA SER A 291 7.36 -7.00 -16.76
C SER A 291 7.86 -7.00 -15.30
N ASN A 292 9.17 -6.90 -15.09
CA ASN A 292 9.78 -6.86 -13.76
C ASN A 292 9.47 -5.56 -13.03
N ALA A 293 9.44 -4.42 -13.73
CA ALA A 293 9.03 -3.14 -13.15
C ALA A 293 7.56 -3.16 -12.69
N ILE A 294 6.66 -3.74 -13.50
CA ILE A 294 5.25 -3.93 -13.13
C ILE A 294 5.14 -4.90 -11.94
N ALA A 295 5.84 -6.03 -11.97
CA ALA A 295 5.82 -7.01 -10.88
C ALA A 295 6.35 -6.41 -9.57
N TRP A 296 7.44 -5.64 -9.63
CA TRP A 296 8.00 -4.93 -8.49
C TRP A 296 7.01 -3.92 -7.92
N ALA A 297 6.38 -3.11 -8.77
CA ALA A 297 5.39 -2.13 -8.34
C ALA A 297 4.19 -2.81 -7.66
N LEU A 298 3.66 -3.89 -8.25
CA LEU A 298 2.60 -4.70 -7.64
C LEU A 298 3.03 -5.28 -6.28
N GLY A 299 4.28 -5.73 -6.16
CA GLY A 299 4.84 -6.24 -4.91
C GLY A 299 4.88 -5.19 -3.80
N MET A 300 5.45 -4.03 -4.10
CA MET A 300 5.57 -2.91 -3.18
C MET A 300 4.20 -2.37 -2.75
N VAL A 301 3.23 -2.24 -3.67
CA VAL A 301 1.86 -1.86 -3.27
C VAL A 301 1.22 -2.93 -2.40
N SER A 302 1.40 -4.21 -2.71
CA SER A 302 0.85 -5.32 -1.91
C SER A 302 1.43 -5.34 -0.48
N LEU A 303 2.75 -5.08 -0.34
CA LEU A 303 3.44 -4.98 0.95
C LEU A 303 2.95 -3.79 1.80
N GLY A 304 2.51 -2.71 1.16
CA GLY A 304 1.91 -1.56 1.84
C GLY A 304 0.41 -1.73 2.14
N ALA A 305 -0.32 -2.45 1.29
CA ALA A 305 -1.78 -2.55 1.38
C ALA A 305 -2.26 -3.54 2.47
N ILE A 306 -1.44 -4.55 2.79
CA ILE A 306 -1.78 -5.62 3.73
C ILE A 306 -0.89 -5.53 4.96
N SER A 307 -1.44 -5.80 6.15
CA SER A 307 -0.65 -6.03 7.37
C SER A 307 -1.09 -7.32 8.06
N LEU A 308 -0.19 -7.98 8.79
CA LEU A 308 -0.48 -9.25 9.46
C LEU A 308 -1.19 -9.07 10.81
N GLY A 309 -1.21 -7.86 11.37
CA GLY A 309 -1.94 -7.49 12.60
C GLY A 309 -1.43 -8.13 13.90
N SER A 310 -0.81 -9.32 13.87
CA SER A 310 -0.18 -9.93 15.05
C SER A 310 0.92 -10.93 14.68
N PHE A 311 1.85 -11.18 15.61
CA PHE A 311 2.91 -12.18 15.40
C PHE A 311 2.33 -13.58 15.17
N GLN A 312 1.31 -13.97 15.95
CA GLN A 312 0.67 -15.28 15.84
C GLN A 312 -0.02 -15.45 14.48
N THR A 313 -0.71 -14.43 13.97
CA THR A 313 -1.31 -14.47 12.62
C THR A 313 -0.22 -14.72 11.58
N GLY A 314 0.90 -13.98 11.66
CA GLY A 314 2.02 -14.16 10.73
C GLY A 314 2.63 -15.55 10.80
N ALA A 315 2.88 -16.06 12.01
CA ALA A 315 3.42 -17.42 12.20
C ALA A 315 2.48 -18.51 11.67
N ILE A 316 1.17 -18.38 11.88
CA ILE A 316 0.16 -19.32 11.35
C ILE A 316 0.11 -19.26 9.82
N LEU A 317 0.10 -18.05 9.24
CA LEU A 317 0.10 -17.86 7.79
C LEU A 317 1.31 -18.52 7.13
N LEU A 318 2.51 -18.22 7.62
CA LEU A 318 3.76 -18.79 7.12
C LEU A 318 3.79 -20.31 7.33
N ALA A 319 3.43 -20.82 8.52
CA ALA A 319 3.38 -22.26 8.75
C ALA A 319 2.38 -22.98 7.82
N GLY A 320 1.24 -22.34 7.50
CA GLY A 320 0.26 -22.85 6.56
C GLY A 320 0.78 -22.86 5.11
N LEU A 321 1.49 -21.80 4.71
CA LEU A 321 2.06 -21.68 3.37
C LEU A 321 3.26 -22.59 3.15
N PHE A 322 4.06 -22.84 4.17
CA PHE A 322 5.09 -23.88 4.20
C PHE A 322 4.53 -25.25 3.78
N CYS A 323 3.43 -25.68 4.42
CA CYS A 323 2.77 -26.95 4.09
C CYS A 323 2.17 -26.94 2.68
N TYR A 324 1.59 -25.81 2.28
CA TYR A 324 1.01 -25.62 0.95
C TYR A 324 2.04 -25.76 -0.17
N ASP A 325 3.20 -25.12 -0.03
CA ASP A 325 4.24 -25.11 -1.05
C ASP A 325 4.82 -26.52 -1.24
N ILE A 326 5.06 -27.25 -0.14
CA ILE A 326 5.47 -28.66 -0.18
C ILE A 326 4.45 -29.51 -0.94
N PHE A 327 3.15 -29.38 -0.63
CA PHE A 327 2.11 -30.17 -1.26
C PHE A 327 2.00 -29.88 -2.77
N TRP A 328 1.97 -28.61 -3.18
CA TRP A 328 1.74 -28.24 -4.57
C TRP A 328 2.99 -28.35 -5.46
N VAL A 329 4.19 -28.18 -4.91
CA VAL A 329 5.44 -28.27 -5.67
C VAL A 329 5.95 -29.71 -5.77
N PHE A 330 5.94 -30.48 -4.67
CA PHE A 330 6.41 -31.87 -4.69
C PHE A 330 5.30 -32.89 -4.90
N GLY A 331 4.08 -32.61 -4.45
CA GLY A 331 2.98 -33.56 -4.51
C GLY A 331 2.22 -33.59 -5.83
N THR A 332 2.27 -32.54 -6.66
CA THR A 332 1.46 -32.44 -7.89
C THR A 332 2.18 -31.67 -9.01
N ASP A 333 1.89 -32.00 -10.28
CA ASP A 333 2.40 -31.25 -11.45
C ASP A 333 1.64 -29.94 -11.75
N VAL A 334 0.68 -29.58 -10.89
CA VAL A 334 -0.24 -28.47 -11.14
C VAL A 334 0.49 -27.13 -11.12
N MET A 335 1.39 -26.92 -10.16
CA MET A 335 2.14 -25.66 -10.04
C MET A 335 2.99 -25.39 -11.30
N MET A 336 3.70 -26.41 -11.80
CA MET A 336 4.50 -26.27 -13.02
C MET A 336 3.64 -26.02 -14.26
N THR A 337 2.48 -26.68 -14.36
CA THR A 337 1.58 -26.51 -15.51
C THR A 337 0.95 -25.11 -15.55
N VAL A 338 0.57 -24.56 -14.38
CA VAL A 338 0.01 -23.21 -14.29
C VAL A 338 1.11 -22.16 -14.50
N ALA A 339 2.29 -22.33 -13.90
CA ALA A 339 3.40 -21.38 -14.00
C ALA A 339 3.93 -21.20 -15.44
N THR A 340 3.87 -22.26 -16.25
CA THR A 340 4.34 -22.25 -17.65
C THR A 340 3.29 -21.73 -18.63
N LYS A 341 1.99 -21.91 -18.34
CA LYS A 341 0.89 -21.47 -19.22
C LYS A 341 0.40 -20.06 -18.93
N VAL A 342 0.63 -19.54 -17.73
CA VAL A 342 0.19 -18.20 -17.34
C VAL A 342 1.36 -17.22 -17.45
N GLU A 343 1.33 -16.43 -18.51
CA GLU A 343 2.25 -15.32 -18.74
C GLU A 343 1.59 -14.01 -18.29
N ALA A 344 1.95 -13.56 -17.09
CA ALA A 344 1.53 -12.28 -16.53
C ALA A 344 2.68 -11.67 -15.72
N PRO A 345 2.71 -10.33 -15.56
CA PRO A 345 3.77 -9.65 -14.82
C PRO A 345 3.55 -9.74 -13.29
N VAL A 346 3.41 -10.97 -12.79
CA VAL A 346 3.29 -11.34 -11.36
C VAL A 346 4.48 -12.18 -10.89
N LYS A 347 5.54 -12.21 -11.68
CA LYS A 347 6.76 -12.97 -11.44
C LYS A 347 7.95 -12.21 -11.99
N PHE A 348 9.09 -12.27 -11.30
CA PHE A 348 10.33 -11.75 -11.84
C PHE A 348 10.89 -12.72 -12.86
N LEU A 349 11.33 -12.18 -13.98
CA LEU A 349 11.87 -12.93 -15.12
C LEU A 349 13.34 -12.56 -15.34
N TYR A 350 14.15 -13.57 -15.60
CA TYR A 350 15.53 -13.41 -16.06
C TYR A 350 15.79 -14.41 -17.19
N THR A 351 16.49 -13.99 -18.24
CA THR A 351 16.86 -14.82 -19.38
C THR A 351 17.63 -16.05 -18.92
N SER A 352 17.12 -17.24 -19.22
CA SER A 352 17.79 -18.46 -18.74
C SER A 352 19.21 -18.55 -19.30
N PRO A 353 20.20 -18.94 -18.47
CA PRO A 353 21.51 -19.28 -18.98
C PRO A 353 21.40 -20.42 -20.00
N PRO A 354 22.24 -20.44 -21.06
CA PRO A 354 22.25 -21.52 -22.04
C PRO A 354 22.35 -22.89 -21.36
N SER A 355 21.54 -23.86 -21.79
CA SER A 355 21.70 -25.26 -21.37
C SER A 355 21.62 -26.21 -22.55
N ASP A 356 22.37 -27.30 -22.46
CA ASP A 356 22.42 -28.35 -23.47
C ASP A 356 21.11 -29.15 -23.58
N VAL A 357 20.23 -29.06 -22.58
CA VAL A 357 18.89 -29.63 -22.59
C VAL A 357 17.84 -28.58 -23.02
N PRO A 358 16.94 -28.91 -23.97
CA PRO A 358 15.84 -28.04 -24.36
C PRO A 358 14.92 -27.80 -23.16
N ARG A 359 14.81 -26.55 -22.70
CA ARG A 359 13.85 -26.19 -21.66
C ARG A 359 12.50 -25.85 -22.27
N SER A 360 11.44 -26.25 -21.59
CA SER A 360 10.06 -25.91 -21.97
C SER A 360 9.76 -24.41 -21.79
N TYR A 361 10.54 -23.70 -20.96
CA TYR A 361 10.39 -22.27 -20.69
C TYR A 361 11.75 -21.55 -20.67
N PRO A 362 11.94 -20.46 -21.44
CA PRO A 362 13.25 -19.84 -21.65
C PRO A 362 13.67 -18.88 -20.52
N PHE A 363 12.89 -18.73 -19.45
CA PHE A 363 13.19 -17.81 -18.35
C PHE A 363 13.33 -18.53 -17.01
N SER A 364 14.26 -18.04 -16.19
CA SER A 364 14.24 -18.32 -14.76
C SER A 364 13.17 -17.43 -14.11
N VAL A 365 12.46 -17.97 -13.12
CA VAL A 365 11.26 -17.37 -12.55
C VAL A 365 11.39 -17.30 -11.04
N LEU A 366 11.09 -16.14 -10.47
CA LEU A 366 10.86 -15.97 -9.04
C LEU A 366 9.44 -15.43 -8.82
N GLY A 367 8.66 -16.11 -7.98
CA GLY A 367 7.28 -15.75 -7.69
C GLY A 367 7.18 -14.47 -6.86
N LEU A 368 6.21 -13.60 -7.18
CA LEU A 368 5.95 -12.41 -6.35
C LEU A 368 5.43 -12.80 -4.96
N GLY A 369 4.72 -13.94 -4.85
CA GLY A 369 4.24 -14.46 -3.56
C GLY A 369 5.36 -14.75 -2.57
N ASP A 370 6.49 -15.27 -3.05
CA ASP A 370 7.67 -15.61 -2.24
C ASP A 370 8.47 -14.38 -1.77
N VAL A 371 8.14 -13.21 -2.31
CA VAL A 371 8.69 -11.91 -1.90
C VAL A 371 7.69 -11.20 -0.99
N VAL A 372 6.43 -11.12 -1.42
CA VAL A 372 5.39 -10.36 -0.71
C VAL A 372 5.02 -11.01 0.61
N ILE A 373 4.71 -12.31 0.65
CA ILE A 373 4.20 -12.92 1.88
C ILE A 373 5.26 -12.94 3.00
N PRO A 374 6.50 -13.39 2.75
CA PRO A 374 7.57 -13.27 3.74
C PRO A 374 7.88 -11.79 4.07
N GLY A 375 7.77 -10.89 3.09
CA GLY A 375 7.96 -9.45 3.29
C GLY A 375 6.93 -8.80 4.20
N LEU A 376 5.67 -9.27 4.20
CA LEU A 376 4.66 -8.83 5.17
C LEU A 376 5.06 -9.17 6.61
N PHE A 377 5.72 -10.32 6.81
CA PHE A 377 6.26 -10.69 8.10
C PHE A 377 7.44 -9.82 8.52
N VAL A 378 8.36 -9.52 7.59
CA VAL A 378 9.46 -8.57 7.84
C VAL A 378 8.93 -7.17 8.19
N ARG A 379 7.87 -6.72 7.52
CA ARG A 379 7.18 -5.45 7.84
C ARG A 379 6.60 -5.45 9.26
N LEU A 380 5.92 -6.52 9.65
CA LEU A 380 5.44 -6.70 11.03
C LEU A 380 6.60 -6.61 12.03
N MET A 381 7.77 -7.18 11.71
CA MET A 381 8.95 -7.08 12.56
C MET A 381 9.51 -5.66 12.66
N SER A 382 9.40 -4.84 11.60
CA SER A 382 9.72 -3.41 11.68
C SER A 382 8.82 -2.67 12.67
N LYS A 383 7.53 -3.04 12.73
CA LYS A 383 6.59 -2.47 13.70
C LYS A 383 6.83 -2.95 15.12
N ALA A 384 7.15 -4.23 15.28
CA ALA A 384 7.59 -4.78 16.56
C ALA A 384 8.88 -4.09 17.05
N ASP A 385 9.81 -3.75 16.17
CA ASP A 385 11.03 -3.02 16.52
C ASP A 385 10.74 -1.61 17.09
N GLU A 386 9.81 -0.90 16.45
CA GLU A 386 9.37 0.45 16.85
C GLU A 386 8.69 0.46 18.23
N ILE A 387 7.83 -0.52 18.49
CA ILE A 387 7.02 -0.61 19.72
C ILE A 387 7.78 -1.28 20.87
N LEU A 388 8.45 -2.41 20.61
CA LEU A 388 9.10 -3.23 21.65
C LEU A 388 10.52 -2.75 21.99
N GLN A 389 11.13 -1.95 21.11
CA GLN A 389 12.46 -1.36 21.27
C GLN A 389 13.50 -2.35 21.83
N PRO A 390 13.88 -3.37 21.04
CA PRO A 390 14.83 -4.37 21.51
C PRO A 390 16.21 -3.75 21.77
N LYS A 391 16.90 -4.25 22.81
CA LYS A 391 18.18 -3.70 23.26
C LYS A 391 19.39 -4.19 22.48
N ASN A 392 19.38 -5.46 22.02
CA ASN A 392 20.56 -6.09 21.44
C ASN A 392 20.47 -6.13 19.91
N LEU A 393 19.46 -6.83 19.39
CA LEU A 393 19.27 -7.04 17.96
C LEU A 393 17.89 -6.55 17.54
N SER A 394 17.86 -5.79 16.46
CA SER A 394 16.61 -5.33 15.82
C SER A 394 15.87 -6.51 15.18
N TYR A 395 14.57 -6.62 15.43
CA TYR A 395 13.74 -7.66 14.84
C TYR A 395 13.69 -7.54 13.32
N PHE A 396 13.64 -6.30 12.81
CA PHE A 396 13.62 -6.02 11.37
C PHE A 396 14.90 -6.48 10.67
N ASN A 397 16.06 -6.14 11.22
CA ASN A 397 17.34 -6.52 10.62
C ASN A 397 17.54 -8.04 10.64
N VAL A 398 17.18 -8.71 11.74
CA VAL A 398 17.26 -10.17 11.84
C VAL A 398 16.30 -10.84 10.86
N ALA A 399 15.05 -10.35 10.74
CA ALA A 399 14.09 -10.90 9.79
C ALA A 399 14.53 -10.70 8.33
N THR A 400 15.06 -9.53 7.99
CA THR A 400 15.60 -9.27 6.64
C THR A 400 16.80 -10.18 6.34
N GLY A 401 17.71 -10.36 7.30
CA GLY A 401 18.85 -11.27 7.17
C GLY A 401 18.42 -12.74 7.05
N ALA A 402 17.41 -13.15 7.81
CA ALA A 402 16.84 -14.49 7.72
C ALA A 402 16.17 -14.76 6.37
N TYR A 403 15.42 -13.79 5.84
CA TYR A 403 14.87 -13.85 4.48
C TYR A 403 15.98 -14.04 3.43
N ALA A 404 17.05 -13.24 3.50
CA ALA A 404 18.19 -13.37 2.61
C ALA A 404 18.87 -14.75 2.72
N PHE A 405 19.07 -15.25 3.94
CA PHE A 405 19.65 -16.56 4.17
C PHE A 405 18.77 -17.70 3.63
N GLY A 406 17.46 -17.66 3.89
CA GLY A 406 16.50 -18.64 3.37
C GLY A 406 16.43 -18.65 1.85
N LEU A 407 16.50 -17.47 1.21
CA LEU A 407 16.51 -17.35 -0.24
C LEU A 407 17.79 -17.94 -0.86
N LEU A 408 18.96 -17.67 -0.25
CA LEU A 408 20.23 -18.29 -0.67
C LEU A 408 20.21 -19.80 -0.50
N ALA A 409 19.65 -20.30 0.61
CA ALA A 409 19.51 -21.74 0.83
C ALA A 409 18.61 -22.39 -0.24
N CYS A 410 17.51 -21.73 -0.62
CA CYS A 410 16.63 -22.17 -1.71
C CYS A 410 17.38 -22.23 -3.05
N PHE A 411 18.10 -21.17 -3.42
CA PHE A 411 18.90 -21.16 -4.65
C PHE A 411 20.02 -22.20 -4.65
N GLY A 412 20.71 -22.38 -3.51
CA GLY A 412 21.73 -23.42 -3.35
C GLY A 412 21.15 -24.83 -3.49
N ALA A 413 19.97 -25.09 -2.93
CA ALA A 413 19.28 -26.36 -3.10
C ALA A 413 18.87 -26.58 -4.57
N ASN A 414 18.33 -25.56 -5.22
CA ASN A 414 17.98 -25.64 -6.64
C ASN A 414 19.21 -25.94 -7.52
N GLU A 415 20.38 -25.41 -7.16
CA GLU A 415 21.64 -25.69 -7.88
C GLU A 415 22.11 -27.14 -7.69
N ILE A 416 21.90 -27.74 -6.52
CA ILE A 416 22.32 -29.12 -6.22
C ILE A 416 21.38 -30.14 -6.87
N TYR A 417 20.07 -29.90 -6.79
CA TYR A 417 19.05 -30.88 -7.20
C TYR A 417 18.55 -30.69 -8.65
N HIS A 418 18.87 -29.56 -9.28
CA HIS A 418 18.45 -29.19 -10.64
C HIS A 418 16.94 -29.29 -10.90
N ASN A 419 16.14 -29.21 -9.85
CA ASN A 419 14.68 -29.30 -9.85
C ASN A 419 14.10 -28.10 -9.09
N GLY A 420 12.95 -27.60 -9.55
CA GLY A 420 12.24 -26.50 -8.89
C GLY A 420 12.01 -26.77 -7.41
N GLN A 421 12.53 -25.89 -6.56
CA GLN A 421 12.38 -25.97 -5.11
C GLN A 421 11.27 -25.04 -4.64
N PRO A 422 10.43 -25.46 -3.67
CA PRO A 422 9.49 -24.57 -2.99
C PRO A 422 10.30 -23.53 -2.19
N ALA A 423 10.08 -22.25 -2.45
CA ALA A 423 10.86 -21.19 -1.80
C ALA A 423 10.48 -21.03 -0.32
N LEU A 424 9.18 -21.16 -0.02
CA LEU A 424 8.65 -20.97 1.33
C LEU A 424 9.12 -22.06 2.30
N LEU A 425 9.50 -23.24 1.78
CA LEU A 425 10.15 -24.30 2.55
C LEU A 425 11.41 -23.82 3.30
N TYR A 426 12.16 -22.87 2.72
CA TYR A 426 13.39 -22.33 3.31
C TYR A 426 13.16 -20.98 4.01
N LEU A 427 12.27 -20.15 3.46
CA LEU A 427 11.99 -18.81 3.96
C LEU A 427 11.21 -18.82 5.27
N ASP A 428 10.15 -19.62 5.37
CA ASP A 428 9.26 -19.60 6.52
C ASP A 428 9.94 -20.06 7.83
N PRO A 429 10.65 -21.20 7.88
CA PRO A 429 11.33 -21.63 9.09
C PRO A 429 12.50 -20.71 9.46
N SER A 430 13.18 -20.13 8.48
CA SER A 430 14.28 -19.18 8.75
C SER A 430 13.75 -17.88 9.37
N LEU A 431 12.63 -17.35 8.88
CA LEU A 431 11.99 -16.14 9.43
C LEU A 431 11.44 -16.35 10.84
N ILE A 432 10.59 -17.35 11.05
CA ILE A 432 9.99 -17.63 12.36
C ILE A 432 11.08 -18.01 13.36
N GLY A 433 11.99 -18.91 12.98
CA GLY A 433 13.07 -19.38 13.86
C GLY A 433 14.02 -18.25 14.28
N SER A 434 14.47 -17.42 13.34
CA SER A 434 15.43 -16.34 13.63
C SER A 434 14.80 -15.22 14.45
N THR A 435 13.53 -14.89 14.21
CA THR A 435 12.83 -13.86 14.99
C THR A 435 12.54 -14.31 16.42
N LEU A 436 12.14 -15.57 16.63
CA LEU A 436 12.02 -16.15 17.96
C LEU A 436 13.37 -16.25 18.69
N ALA A 437 14.44 -16.62 17.97
CA ALA A 437 15.79 -16.61 18.53
C ALA A 437 16.23 -15.19 18.93
N CYS A 438 15.94 -14.18 18.10
CA CYS A 438 16.17 -12.77 18.43
C CYS A 438 15.38 -12.35 19.68
N ALA A 439 14.12 -12.76 19.79
CA ALA A 439 13.28 -12.50 20.96
C ALA A 439 13.84 -13.16 22.23
N ALA A 440 14.42 -14.36 22.10
CA ALA A 440 15.10 -15.04 23.20
C ALA A 440 16.35 -14.27 23.64
N LEU A 441 17.17 -13.77 22.70
CA LEU A 441 18.35 -12.95 22.99
C LEU A 441 18.00 -11.59 23.62
N ASN A 442 16.83 -11.04 23.28
CA ASN A 442 16.32 -9.80 23.87
C ASN A 442 15.50 -10.03 25.16
N ASN A 443 15.27 -11.28 25.59
CA ASN A 443 14.39 -11.67 26.71
C ASN A 443 12.94 -11.16 26.56
N GLN A 444 12.44 -11.09 25.32
CA GLN A 444 11.14 -10.54 24.96
C GLN A 444 10.23 -11.55 24.25
N VAL A 445 10.52 -12.86 24.35
CA VAL A 445 9.70 -13.93 23.74
C VAL A 445 8.19 -13.80 24.01
N PRO A 446 7.71 -13.66 25.27
CA PRO A 446 6.27 -13.53 25.51
C PRO A 446 5.70 -12.25 24.92
N LEU A 447 6.48 -11.16 24.93
CA LEU A 447 6.07 -9.87 24.41
C LEU A 447 5.93 -9.89 22.88
N LEU A 448 6.86 -10.56 22.18
CA LEU A 448 6.77 -10.76 20.74
C LEU A 448 5.62 -11.74 20.40
N TRP A 449 5.44 -12.80 21.18
CA TRP A 449 4.39 -13.79 20.93
C TRP A 449 2.98 -13.19 21.05
N ASP A 450 2.78 -12.29 22.00
CA ASP A 450 1.49 -11.59 22.21
C ASP A 450 1.41 -10.25 21.46
N PHE A 451 2.40 -9.93 20.64
CA PHE A 451 2.44 -8.69 19.87
C PHE A 451 1.26 -8.60 18.90
N LYS A 452 0.54 -7.49 19.00
CA LYS A 452 -0.53 -7.09 18.09
C LYS A 452 -0.30 -5.65 17.65
N GLU A 453 -0.50 -5.40 16.38
CA GLU A 453 -0.59 -4.04 15.84
C GLU A 453 -1.93 -3.47 16.32
N GLU A 454 -1.88 -2.40 17.11
CA GLU A 454 -3.10 -1.76 17.62
C GLU A 454 -3.89 -1.15 16.44
N GLU A 455 -5.16 -1.50 16.34
CA GLU A 455 -6.13 -0.73 15.56
C GLU A 455 -6.34 0.60 16.30
N GLU A 456 -5.76 1.70 15.82
CA GLU A 456 -5.99 3.05 16.38
C GLU A 456 -7.48 3.51 16.34
N ASP A 457 -8.46 2.64 16.03
CA ASP A 457 -9.89 3.01 15.88
C ASP A 457 -10.88 2.29 16.83
N ALA A 458 -10.43 1.41 17.75
CA ALA A 458 -11.38 0.70 18.63
C ALA A 458 -11.91 1.55 19.82
N GLU A 459 -11.24 2.65 20.18
CA GLU A 459 -11.71 3.57 21.22
C GLU A 459 -12.59 4.71 20.67
N GLU A 460 -12.52 5.02 19.37
CA GLU A 460 -13.40 6.02 18.74
C GLU A 460 -14.75 5.41 18.33
N GLU A 461 -14.83 4.18 17.81
CA GLU A 461 -16.13 3.56 17.47
C GLU A 461 -16.95 3.11 18.70
N SER A 462 -16.30 2.77 19.81
CA SER A 462 -16.99 2.41 21.06
C SER A 462 -17.46 3.64 21.84
N SER A 463 -16.80 4.79 21.66
CA SER A 463 -17.28 6.10 22.15
C SER A 463 -18.27 6.78 21.19
N MET A 464 -18.39 6.33 19.93
CA MET A 464 -19.42 6.75 18.96
C MET A 464 -20.74 5.96 19.05
N LYS A 465 -20.81 4.91 19.88
CA LYS A 465 -22.01 4.08 20.10
C LYS A 465 -22.80 4.37 21.38
N ILE A 466 -22.53 5.48 22.06
CA ILE A 466 -23.26 5.88 23.29
C ILE A 466 -24.02 7.19 23.09
#